data_AF-A0A6I4MQA8-F1
#
_entry.id   AF-A0A6I4MQA8-F1
#
_cell.length_a   1.000
_cell.length_b   1.000
_cell.length_c   1.000
_cell.angle_alpha   90.00
_cell.angle_beta   90.00
_cell.angle_gamma   90.00
#
_symmetry.space_group_name_H-M   'P 1'
#
loop_
_entity.id
_entity.type
_entity.pdbx_description
1 polymer ?
#
loop_
_entity_poly.entity_id
_entity_poly.type
_entity_poly.pdbx_seq_one_letter_code
_entity_poly.pdbx_strand_id
1 'polypeptide(L)'
;MIHEARDVPPAGRPSPPRRDRAAAASPPSAPAISRRWWARSARYRPAGRRTPWPRRPCSPRLVRPGKVLAVAANYQEHVTETGGDEIDKSRISPQLFIKPGTAVCGPGEDIALPSVSPSIDWEAELVAVIGRGGKDIPVEDALGHVGAYTIGNDVSARNMDYGHDRDTEDPAVAFFDWLNGKWLDGFAALGPYLVTAHEVPDPQKLDVILEVHGGSGSTAAPIR
;
A
#
# COMPACT_ATOMS: atom_id res chain seq x y z
N MET A 1 -16.58 -18.48 -19.36
CA MET A 1 -16.80 -19.93 -19.34
C MET A 1 -16.77 -20.34 -17.88
N ILE A 2 -17.92 -20.23 -17.21
CA ILE A 2 -18.11 -20.54 -15.79
C ILE A 2 -18.85 -21.87 -15.78
N HIS A 3 -18.24 -22.92 -15.23
CA HIS A 3 -18.91 -24.20 -15.07
C HIS A 3 -19.65 -24.20 -13.73
N GLU A 4 -20.98 -24.27 -13.79
CA GLU A 4 -21.86 -24.57 -12.66
C GLU A 4 -21.53 -25.96 -12.10
N ALA A 5 -21.19 -26.01 -10.82
CA ALA A 5 -21.10 -27.26 -10.06
C ALA A 5 -22.49 -27.59 -9.50
N ARG A 6 -22.95 -28.82 -9.74
CA ARG A 6 -24.25 -29.36 -9.30
C ARG A 6 -24.27 -29.58 -7.79
N ASP A 7 -25.44 -29.31 -7.21
CA ASP A 7 -25.77 -29.44 -5.79
C ASP A 7 -25.51 -30.84 -5.21
N VAL A 8 -24.85 -30.86 -4.04
CA VAL A 8 -24.82 -31.98 -3.09
C VAL A 8 -25.23 -31.42 -1.73
N PRO A 9 -26.27 -31.95 -1.04
CA PRO A 9 -26.75 -31.37 0.20
C PRO A 9 -25.80 -31.69 1.37
N PRO A 10 -25.47 -30.74 2.27
CA PRO A 10 -24.59 -31.00 3.40
C PRO A 10 -25.35 -31.63 4.58
N ALA A 11 -24.68 -32.58 5.24
CA ALA A 11 -25.11 -33.15 6.52
C ALA A 11 -25.02 -32.11 7.65
N GLY A 12 -26.07 -32.03 8.47
CA GLY A 12 -26.25 -31.01 9.50
C GLY A 12 -25.15 -30.98 10.57
N ARG A 13 -24.70 -29.78 10.92
CA ARG A 13 -23.92 -29.48 12.13
C ARG A 13 -24.74 -28.60 13.07
N PRO A 14 -24.65 -28.80 14.39
CA PRO A 14 -25.38 -27.99 15.36
C PRO A 14 -24.78 -26.60 15.55
N SER A 15 -25.65 -25.62 15.72
CA SER A 15 -25.35 -24.19 15.88
C SER A 15 -24.72 -23.86 17.24
N PRO A 16 -23.70 -22.99 17.34
CA PRO A 16 -23.20 -22.47 18.61
C PRO A 16 -24.09 -21.33 19.17
N PRO A 17 -24.05 -21.07 20.49
CA PRO A 17 -24.94 -20.10 21.14
C PRO A 17 -24.56 -18.64 20.81
N ARG A 18 -25.58 -17.81 20.59
CA ARG A 18 -25.50 -16.35 20.37
C ARG A 18 -24.87 -15.67 21.59
N ARG A 19 -23.83 -14.85 21.35
CA ARG A 19 -23.34 -13.86 22.31
C ARG A 19 -23.85 -12.48 21.90
N ASP A 20 -24.57 -11.83 22.80
CA ASP A 20 -24.98 -10.44 22.66
C ASP A 20 -23.75 -9.53 22.54
N ARG A 21 -23.63 -8.77 21.45
CA ARG A 21 -22.58 -7.75 21.25
C ARG A 21 -23.15 -6.38 21.59
N ALA A 22 -22.55 -5.72 22.57
CA ALA A 22 -22.66 -4.28 22.76
C ALA A 22 -22.01 -3.56 21.57
N ALA A 23 -22.70 -2.57 21.01
CA ALA A 23 -22.25 -1.78 19.87
C ALA A 23 -21.02 -0.93 20.22
N ALA A 24 -19.91 -1.13 19.51
CA ALA A 24 -18.77 -0.21 19.53
C ALA A 24 -19.00 0.88 18.46
N ALA A 25 -18.96 2.13 18.87
CA ALA A 25 -19.21 3.30 18.02
C ALA A 25 -18.07 3.54 17.01
N SER A 26 -18.42 3.82 15.76
CA SER A 26 -17.49 4.22 14.70
C SER A 26 -16.95 5.65 14.91
N PRO A 27 -15.66 5.93 14.67
CA PRO A 27 -15.13 7.28 14.70
C PRO A 27 -15.57 8.12 13.49
N PRO A 28 -15.62 9.46 13.60
CA PRO A 28 -16.20 10.32 12.58
C PRO A 28 -15.31 10.43 11.32
N SER A 29 -15.97 10.45 10.16
CA SER A 29 -15.39 10.64 8.83
C SER A 29 -14.70 12.01 8.68
N ALA A 30 -13.45 12.03 8.19
CA ALA A 30 -12.75 13.26 7.82
C ALA A 30 -13.30 13.85 6.50
N PRO A 31 -13.34 15.20 6.35
CA PRO A 31 -13.95 15.84 5.19
C PRO A 31 -13.07 15.73 3.93
N ALA A 32 -13.73 15.73 2.77
CA ALA A 32 -13.10 15.71 1.44
C ALA A 32 -12.14 16.89 1.24
N ILE A 33 -10.95 16.63 0.66
CA ILE A 33 -9.92 17.66 0.46
C ILE A 33 -9.55 17.84 -1.01
N SER A 34 -9.68 19.10 -1.46
CA SER A 34 -9.37 19.60 -2.80
C SER A 34 -7.89 19.89 -3.05
N ARG A 35 -7.42 19.56 -4.27
CA ARG A 35 -6.48 20.29 -5.14
C ARG A 35 -5.35 21.12 -4.48
N ARG A 36 -4.43 20.56 -3.70
CA ARG A 36 -3.09 21.16 -3.44
C ARG A 36 -2.16 20.19 -2.70
N TRP A 37 -1.63 19.20 -3.40
CA TRP A 37 -0.98 18.04 -2.74
C TRP A 37 0.53 17.88 -2.93
N TRP A 38 1.23 18.78 -3.62
CA TRP A 38 2.67 18.63 -3.81
C TRP A 38 3.44 19.94 -3.65
N ALA A 39 3.95 20.20 -2.43
CA ALA A 39 5.05 21.12 -2.21
C ALA A 39 5.78 20.86 -0.87
N ARG A 40 6.93 20.15 -0.98
CA ARG A 40 8.08 20.06 -0.04
C ARG A 40 8.01 19.00 1.07
N SER A 41 8.57 17.82 0.79
CA SER A 41 9.25 17.01 1.83
C SER A 41 10.24 16.03 1.18
N ALA A 42 11.53 16.28 1.40
CA ALA A 42 12.67 15.35 1.40
C ALA A 42 13.93 16.21 1.53
N ARG A 43 14.55 16.24 2.71
CA ARG A 43 15.89 16.84 2.88
C ARG A 43 16.96 15.77 2.70
N TYR A 44 17.09 15.25 1.48
CA TYR A 44 18.43 14.94 0.99
C TYR A 44 19.07 16.28 0.60
N ARG A 45 20.30 16.54 1.05
CA ARG A 45 21.00 17.81 0.79
C ARG A 45 22.10 17.56 -0.25
N PRO A 46 21.76 17.37 -1.55
CA PRO A 46 22.78 17.28 -2.58
C PRO A 46 23.48 18.63 -2.69
N ALA A 47 24.79 18.62 -2.90
CA ALA A 47 25.54 19.80 -3.25
C ALA A 47 25.14 20.23 -4.69
N GLY A 48 24.04 20.98 -4.82
CA GLY A 48 23.51 21.36 -6.13
C GLY A 48 22.36 22.35 -6.07
N ARG A 49 22.23 23.18 -7.11
CA ARG A 49 21.19 24.21 -7.27
C ARG A 49 19.82 23.53 -7.40
N ARG A 50 18.88 23.82 -6.50
CA ARG A 50 17.49 23.35 -6.61
C ARG A 50 16.81 24.07 -7.76
N THR A 51 16.46 23.34 -8.81
CA THR A 51 15.51 23.82 -9.83
C THR A 51 14.08 23.55 -9.35
N PRO A 52 13.15 24.51 -9.47
CA PRO A 52 11.74 24.28 -9.18
C PRO A 52 11.19 23.14 -10.04
N TRP A 53 10.32 22.30 -9.47
CA TRP A 53 9.62 21.24 -10.22
C TRP A 53 8.80 21.86 -11.35
N PRO A 54 9.06 21.54 -12.63
CA PRO A 54 8.21 22.02 -13.71
C PRO A 54 6.83 21.36 -13.56
N ARG A 55 5.79 22.18 -13.39
CA ARG A 55 4.39 21.74 -13.39
C ARG A 55 4.00 21.28 -14.80
N ARG A 56 4.42 20.08 -15.19
CA ARG A 56 3.93 19.43 -16.40
C ARG A 56 2.64 18.69 -16.09
N PRO A 57 1.58 18.82 -16.91
CA PRO A 57 0.43 17.94 -16.83
C PRO A 57 0.90 16.51 -17.11
N CYS A 58 0.66 15.60 -16.18
CA CYS A 58 0.99 14.17 -16.23
C CYS A 58 2.48 13.86 -16.49
N SER A 59 3.25 13.60 -15.44
CA SER A 59 4.51 12.87 -15.61
C SER A 59 4.18 11.46 -16.10
N PRO A 60 4.82 10.94 -17.16
CA PRO A 60 4.60 9.56 -17.57
C PRO A 60 4.95 8.62 -16.42
N ARG A 61 4.19 7.53 -16.27
CA ARG A 61 4.50 6.44 -15.32
C ARG A 61 5.99 6.10 -15.42
N LEU A 62 6.70 6.28 -14.30
CA LEU A 62 8.15 6.09 -14.21
C LEU A 62 8.56 4.67 -14.60
N VAL A 63 7.70 3.70 -14.29
CA VAL A 63 7.85 2.29 -14.61
C VAL A 63 6.53 1.70 -15.11
N ARG A 64 6.62 0.65 -15.93
CA ARG A 64 5.48 -0.19 -16.36
C ARG A 64 5.75 -1.65 -15.97
N PRO A 65 5.66 -1.98 -14.67
CA PRO A 65 6.01 -3.30 -14.20
C PRO A 65 4.97 -4.34 -14.67
N GLY A 66 5.43 -5.54 -15.00
CA GLY A 66 4.52 -6.67 -15.27
C GLY A 66 3.76 -7.15 -14.02
N LYS A 67 4.30 -6.87 -12.83
CA LYS A 67 3.69 -7.12 -11.52
C LYS A 67 4.31 -6.20 -10.46
N VAL A 68 3.54 -5.77 -9.48
CA VAL A 68 4.05 -5.11 -8.26
C VAL A 68 3.84 -6.06 -7.10
N LEU A 69 4.92 -6.54 -6.50
CA LEU A 69 4.86 -7.37 -5.30
C LEU A 69 5.00 -6.46 -4.09
N ALA A 70 4.09 -6.58 -3.13
CA ALA A 70 4.06 -5.79 -1.91
C ALA A 70 4.09 -6.72 -0.69
N VAL A 71 4.59 -6.21 0.44
CA VAL A 71 4.78 -6.97 1.68
C VAL A 71 3.96 -6.31 2.77
N ALA A 72 2.93 -7.01 3.28
CA ALA A 72 2.12 -6.51 4.37
C ALA A 72 2.87 -6.64 5.71
N ALA A 73 2.61 -5.69 6.63
CA ALA A 73 3.10 -5.73 8.01
C ALA A 73 4.63 -5.83 8.14
N ASN A 74 5.37 -5.21 7.21
CA ASN A 74 6.83 -5.33 7.16
C ASN A 74 7.58 -4.34 8.08
N TYR A 75 6.90 -3.37 8.68
CA TYR A 75 7.44 -2.46 9.70
C TYR A 75 6.89 -2.84 11.07
N GLN A 76 7.77 -2.97 12.06
CA GLN A 76 7.37 -3.45 13.39
C GLN A 76 6.47 -2.43 14.10
N GLU A 77 6.78 -1.14 13.90
CA GLU A 77 6.01 -0.02 14.44
C GLU A 77 4.59 -0.01 13.86
N HIS A 78 4.42 -0.26 12.55
CA HIS A 78 3.10 -0.35 11.90
C HIS A 78 2.22 -1.48 12.47
N VAL A 79 2.80 -2.63 12.81
CA VAL A 79 2.05 -3.73 13.45
C VAL A 79 1.52 -3.30 14.82
N THR A 80 2.35 -2.64 15.61
CA THR A 80 1.94 -2.15 16.94
C THR A 80 0.94 -0.99 16.86
N GLU A 81 1.06 -0.10 15.88
CA GLU A 81 0.14 1.03 15.65
C GLU A 81 -1.26 0.59 15.20
N THR A 82 -1.34 -0.50 14.42
CA THR A 82 -2.62 -1.11 14.00
C THR A 82 -3.22 -2.03 15.07
N GLY A 83 -2.60 -2.09 16.26
CA GLY A 83 -3.10 -2.84 17.42
C GLY A 83 -2.68 -4.31 17.47
N GLY A 84 -1.69 -4.71 16.66
CA GLY A 84 -1.08 -6.04 16.69
C GLY A 84 0.04 -6.16 17.74
N ASP A 85 0.27 -7.39 18.21
CA ASP A 85 1.39 -7.71 19.09
C ASP A 85 2.74 -7.63 18.36
N GLU A 86 3.83 -7.49 19.11
CA GLU A 86 5.18 -7.57 18.53
C GLU A 86 5.39 -8.93 17.84
N ILE A 87 5.87 -8.91 16.60
CA ILE A 87 6.01 -10.13 15.80
C ILE A 87 7.48 -10.45 15.63
N ASP A 88 7.87 -11.67 16.02
CA ASP A 88 9.19 -12.21 15.69
C ASP A 88 9.30 -12.45 14.18
N LYS A 89 9.85 -11.47 13.46
CA LYS A 89 10.02 -11.53 11.99
C LYS A 89 10.91 -12.69 11.52
N SER A 90 11.74 -13.27 12.40
CA SER A 90 12.56 -14.44 12.05
C SER A 90 11.73 -15.73 11.96
N ARG A 91 10.49 -15.71 12.46
CA ARG A 91 9.60 -16.87 12.53
C ARG A 91 8.38 -16.78 11.63
N ILE A 92 8.24 -15.70 10.87
CA ILE A 92 7.14 -15.51 9.93
C ILE A 92 7.65 -15.50 8.50
N SER A 93 6.81 -15.96 7.59
CA SER A 93 7.01 -15.67 6.17
C SER A 93 6.47 -14.27 5.85
N PRO A 94 7.14 -13.49 4.98
CA PRO A 94 6.59 -12.23 4.48
C PRO A 94 5.18 -12.43 3.93
N GLN A 95 4.24 -11.60 4.35
CA GLN A 95 2.86 -11.64 3.85
C GLN A 95 2.79 -10.92 2.50
N LEU A 96 2.97 -11.68 1.43
CA LEU A 96 3.02 -11.14 0.08
C LEU A 96 1.62 -10.96 -0.51
N PHE A 97 1.42 -9.84 -1.18
CA PHE A 97 0.29 -9.60 -2.07
C PHE A 97 0.78 -8.89 -3.34
N ILE A 98 -0.11 -8.78 -4.34
CA ILE A 98 0.25 -8.23 -5.65
C ILE A 98 -0.61 -7.01 -5.94
N LYS A 99 -0.04 -5.87 -6.36
CA LYS A 99 -0.82 -4.80 -7.00
C LYS A 99 -0.68 -4.96 -8.53
N PRO A 100 -1.77 -4.84 -9.31
CA PRO A 100 -1.68 -4.90 -10.76
C PRO A 100 -0.92 -3.68 -11.30
N GLY A 101 -0.26 -3.82 -12.45
CA GLY A 101 0.46 -2.71 -13.08
C GLY A 101 -0.46 -1.53 -13.46
N THR A 102 -1.77 -1.77 -13.60
CA THR A 102 -2.79 -0.73 -13.83
C THR A 102 -2.91 0.24 -12.65
N ALA A 103 -2.75 -0.25 -11.42
CA ALA A 103 -2.81 0.55 -10.19
C ALA A 103 -1.67 1.57 -10.08
N VAL A 104 -0.58 1.42 -10.85
CA VAL A 104 0.56 2.34 -10.80
C VAL A 104 0.14 3.76 -11.21
N CYS A 105 0.64 4.80 -10.58
CA CYS A 105 0.51 6.17 -11.13
C CYS A 105 1.81 6.94 -10.93
N GLY A 106 1.97 7.99 -11.76
CA GLY A 106 3.14 8.85 -11.73
C GLY A 106 3.04 9.97 -10.69
N PRO A 107 4.17 10.64 -10.38
CA PRO A 107 4.20 11.78 -9.47
C PRO A 107 3.36 12.94 -9.99
N GLY A 108 2.55 13.51 -9.11
CA GLY A 108 1.67 14.65 -9.43
C GLY A 108 0.41 14.27 -10.22
N GLU A 109 0.17 12.99 -10.46
CA GLU A 109 -1.16 12.50 -10.87
C GLU A 109 -2.11 12.51 -9.67
N ASP A 110 -3.37 12.89 -9.91
CA ASP A 110 -4.40 12.83 -8.88
C ASP A 110 -4.84 11.37 -8.68
N ILE A 111 -4.97 10.94 -7.42
CA ILE A 111 -5.56 9.64 -7.08
C ILE A 111 -7.06 9.85 -6.90
N ALA A 112 -7.87 9.26 -7.78
CA ALA A 112 -9.32 9.35 -7.67
C ALA A 112 -9.80 8.54 -6.46
N LEU A 113 -10.51 9.21 -5.55
CA LEU A 113 -11.13 8.51 -4.42
C LEU A 113 -12.29 7.64 -4.94
N PRO A 114 -12.28 6.33 -4.68
CA PRO A 114 -13.30 5.43 -5.17
C PRO A 114 -14.64 5.66 -4.45
N SER A 115 -15.74 5.45 -5.15
CA SER A 115 -17.07 5.46 -4.51
C SER A 115 -17.31 4.24 -3.60
N VAL A 116 -16.53 3.17 -3.79
CA VAL A 116 -16.67 1.89 -3.07
C VAL A 116 -15.94 1.88 -1.73
N SER A 117 -15.39 3.00 -1.29
CA SER A 117 -14.78 3.10 0.04
C SER A 117 -14.79 4.53 0.57
N PRO A 118 -15.33 4.77 1.77
CA PRO A 118 -15.23 6.07 2.43
C PRO A 118 -13.92 6.23 3.22
N SER A 119 -13.10 5.18 3.31
CA SER A 119 -11.92 5.14 4.19
C SER A 119 -10.68 4.79 3.38
N ILE A 120 -9.93 5.82 3.00
CA ILE A 120 -8.69 5.69 2.24
C ILE A 120 -7.52 6.05 3.13
N ASP A 121 -6.49 5.22 3.09
CA ASP A 121 -5.27 5.34 3.86
C ASP A 121 -4.05 5.31 2.93
N TRP A 122 -2.92 5.77 3.45
CA TRP A 122 -1.68 5.95 2.71
C TRP A 122 -0.52 5.29 3.47
N GLU A 123 0.42 4.70 2.75
CA GLU A 123 1.53 3.93 3.33
C GLU A 123 2.78 4.27 2.53
N ALA A 124 3.74 5.00 3.15
CA ALA A 124 4.98 5.33 2.46
C ALA A 124 5.93 4.14 2.49
N GLU A 125 6.43 3.76 1.31
CA GLU A 125 7.17 2.52 1.12
C GLU A 125 8.48 2.77 0.33
N LEU A 126 9.54 2.05 0.70
CA LEU A 126 10.72 1.91 -0.15
C LEU A 126 10.43 0.85 -1.23
N VAL A 127 10.55 1.24 -2.50
CA VAL A 127 10.29 0.34 -3.62
C VAL A 127 11.59 -0.04 -4.30
N ALA A 128 11.88 -1.34 -4.33
CA ALA A 128 12.98 -1.90 -5.11
C ALA A 128 12.52 -2.26 -6.54
N VAL A 129 13.25 -1.77 -7.54
CA VAL A 129 13.03 -2.09 -8.96
C VAL A 129 14.03 -3.15 -9.38
N ILE A 130 13.53 -4.35 -9.69
CA ILE A 130 14.36 -5.48 -10.10
C ILE A 130 14.93 -5.23 -11.51
N GLY A 131 16.26 -5.14 -11.60
CA GLY A 131 16.99 -4.95 -12.85
C GLY A 131 17.43 -6.26 -13.50
N ARG A 132 17.66 -7.30 -12.68
CA ARG A 132 18.03 -8.65 -13.14
C ARG A 132 17.04 -9.66 -12.56
N GLY A 133 16.32 -10.36 -13.43
CA GLY A 133 15.45 -11.46 -13.01
C GLY A 133 16.23 -12.64 -12.42
N GLY A 134 15.51 -13.58 -11.83
CA GLY A 134 16.07 -14.83 -11.31
C GLY A 134 14.99 -15.64 -10.59
N LYS A 135 15.34 -16.86 -10.21
CA LYS A 135 14.51 -17.77 -9.43
C LYS A 135 15.43 -18.44 -8.41
N ASP A 136 14.90 -18.70 -7.21
CA ASP A 136 15.65 -19.36 -6.13
C ASP A 136 16.97 -18.64 -5.81
N ILE A 137 16.92 -17.30 -5.82
CA ILE A 137 18.08 -16.42 -5.60
C ILE A 137 18.50 -16.54 -4.12
N PRO A 138 19.77 -16.86 -3.83
CA PRO A 138 20.29 -16.84 -2.46
C PRO A 138 20.14 -15.45 -1.83
N VAL A 139 19.89 -15.39 -0.52
CA VAL A 139 19.63 -14.12 0.19
C VAL A 139 20.82 -13.15 0.07
N GLU A 140 22.03 -13.69 0.14
CA GLU A 140 23.30 -12.98 0.00
C GLU A 140 23.48 -12.30 -1.37
N ASP A 141 22.84 -12.84 -2.42
CA ASP A 141 22.92 -12.32 -3.79
C ASP A 141 21.75 -11.37 -4.12
N ALA A 142 20.71 -11.32 -3.28
CA ALA A 142 19.44 -10.67 -3.58
C ALA A 142 19.59 -9.18 -3.97
N LEU A 143 20.41 -8.42 -3.25
CA LEU A 143 20.60 -6.99 -3.55
C LEU A 143 21.31 -6.76 -4.89
N GLY A 144 22.10 -7.72 -5.39
CA GLY A 144 22.72 -7.66 -6.71
C GLY A 144 21.74 -7.73 -7.88
N HIS A 145 20.48 -8.11 -7.61
CA HIS A 145 19.40 -8.13 -8.60
C HIS A 145 18.61 -6.82 -8.69
N VAL A 146 18.77 -5.93 -7.72
CA VAL A 146 18.10 -4.62 -7.69
C VAL A 146 18.81 -3.66 -8.64
N GLY A 147 18.07 -3.08 -9.59
CA GLY A 147 18.61 -2.10 -10.52
C GLY A 147 18.47 -0.66 -10.00
N ALA A 148 17.41 -0.38 -9.27
CA ALA A 148 17.11 0.94 -8.74
C ALA A 148 16.16 0.87 -7.54
N TYR A 149 16.04 1.99 -6.83
CA TYR A 149 15.06 2.26 -5.80
C TYR A 149 14.21 3.47 -6.17
N THR A 150 12.98 3.53 -5.65
CA THR A 150 12.09 4.69 -5.72
C THR A 150 11.22 4.76 -4.48
N ILE A 151 10.51 5.87 -4.28
CA ILE A 151 9.48 5.99 -3.26
C ILE A 151 8.17 5.44 -3.83
N GLY A 152 7.42 4.73 -2.98
CA GLY A 152 6.06 4.27 -3.25
C GLY A 152 5.07 4.81 -2.22
N ASN A 153 3.82 4.95 -2.63
CA ASN A 153 2.67 5.06 -1.73
C ASN A 153 1.72 3.89 -1.99
N ASP A 154 1.61 2.97 -1.02
CA ASP A 154 0.67 1.85 -1.02
C ASP A 154 -0.71 2.29 -0.50
N VAL A 155 -1.43 3.02 -1.35
CA VAL A 155 -2.77 3.52 -1.00
C VAL A 155 -3.72 2.35 -0.82
N SER A 156 -4.56 2.47 0.20
CA SER A 156 -5.40 1.38 0.70
C SER A 156 -6.81 1.88 1.01
N ALA A 157 -7.82 1.26 0.40
CA ALA A 157 -9.19 1.38 0.88
C ALA A 157 -9.38 0.40 2.03
N ARG A 158 -9.60 0.90 3.24
CA ARG A 158 -9.65 0.06 4.46
C ARG A 158 -10.96 -0.71 4.59
N ASN A 159 -12.06 -0.16 4.07
CA ASN A 159 -13.37 -0.78 4.07
C ASN A 159 -13.97 -0.76 2.67
N MET A 160 -14.54 -1.88 2.22
CA MET A 160 -15.20 -1.96 0.92
C MET A 160 -16.72 -1.93 1.11
N ASP A 161 -17.38 -1.01 0.42
CA ASP A 161 -18.83 -0.88 0.35
C ASP A 161 -19.28 -0.98 -1.10
N TYR A 162 -19.96 -2.07 -1.44
CA TYR A 162 -20.50 -2.32 -2.77
C TYR A 162 -22.02 -2.08 -2.84
N GLY A 163 -22.60 -1.44 -1.83
CA GLY A 163 -24.01 -1.03 -1.82
C GLY A 163 -25.02 -2.17 -1.63
N HIS A 164 -24.60 -3.29 -1.06
CA HIS A 164 -25.48 -4.41 -0.71
C HIS A 164 -24.95 -5.16 0.52
N ASP A 165 -25.84 -5.86 1.22
CA ASP A 165 -25.50 -6.65 2.40
C ASP A 165 -24.55 -7.80 2.01
N ARG A 166 -23.48 -7.95 2.78
CA ARG A 166 -22.46 -9.00 2.60
C ARG A 166 -22.04 -9.52 3.96
N ASP A 167 -21.63 -10.78 4.00
CA ASP A 167 -21.07 -11.39 5.20
C ASP A 167 -19.62 -10.93 5.41
N THR A 168 -19.44 -9.70 5.86
CA THR A 168 -18.11 -9.14 6.13
C THR A 168 -17.45 -9.71 7.39
N GLU A 169 -18.18 -10.54 8.17
CA GLU A 169 -17.60 -11.28 9.29
C GLU A 169 -16.91 -12.57 8.82
N ASP A 170 -17.24 -13.06 7.63
CA ASP A 170 -16.53 -14.18 7.01
C ASP A 170 -15.05 -13.79 6.74
N PRO A 171 -14.07 -14.53 7.30
CA PRO A 171 -12.65 -14.21 7.14
C PRO A 171 -12.15 -14.20 5.68
N ALA A 172 -12.75 -15.03 4.81
CA ALA A 172 -12.41 -15.03 3.40
C ALA A 172 -12.90 -13.75 2.71
N VAL A 173 -14.12 -13.30 3.03
CA VAL A 173 -14.65 -12.02 2.51
C VAL A 173 -13.78 -10.86 2.97
N ALA A 174 -13.43 -10.81 4.27
CA ALA A 174 -12.56 -9.78 4.82
C ALA A 174 -11.18 -9.76 4.15
N PHE A 175 -10.59 -10.94 3.89
CA PHE A 175 -9.31 -11.05 3.19
C PHE A 175 -9.38 -10.53 1.75
N PHE A 176 -10.42 -10.90 1.00
CA PHE A 176 -10.58 -10.42 -0.38
C PHE A 176 -10.93 -8.94 -0.46
N ASP A 177 -11.68 -8.39 0.50
CA ASP A 177 -11.93 -6.96 0.59
C ASP A 177 -10.65 -6.18 0.86
N TRP A 178 -9.80 -6.67 1.76
CA TRP A 178 -8.47 -6.10 2.01
C TRP A 178 -7.61 -6.11 0.73
N LEU A 179 -7.59 -7.22 -0.01
CA LEU A 179 -6.88 -7.30 -1.30
C LEU A 179 -7.45 -6.31 -2.34
N ASN A 180 -8.77 -6.28 -2.50
CA ASN A 180 -9.45 -5.39 -3.45
C ASN A 180 -9.19 -3.93 -3.13
N GLY A 181 -9.14 -3.58 -1.85
CA GLY A 181 -8.83 -2.24 -1.37
C GLY A 181 -7.42 -1.78 -1.71
N LYS A 182 -6.51 -2.69 -2.08
CA LYS A 182 -5.14 -2.37 -2.50
C LYS A 182 -5.01 -2.16 -4.02
N TRP A 183 -5.95 -2.54 -4.88
CA TRP A 183 -5.65 -2.69 -6.33
C TRP A 183 -6.31 -1.67 -7.26
N LEU A 184 -6.98 -0.67 -6.68
CA LEU A 184 -7.68 0.36 -7.43
C LEU A 184 -6.73 1.25 -8.26
N ASP A 185 -7.27 1.89 -9.29
CA ASP A 185 -6.49 2.74 -10.19
C ASP A 185 -5.82 3.89 -9.41
N GLY A 186 -4.50 4.04 -9.60
CA GLY A 186 -3.70 5.05 -8.91
C GLY A 186 -3.27 4.68 -7.49
N PHE A 187 -3.63 3.49 -6.97
CA PHE A 187 -3.30 3.12 -5.59
C PHE A 187 -1.85 2.64 -5.40
N ALA A 188 -1.04 2.60 -6.46
CA ALA A 188 0.40 2.34 -6.39
C ALA A 188 1.17 3.56 -6.94
N ALA A 189 1.20 4.68 -6.22
CA ALA A 189 1.93 5.85 -6.70
C ALA A 189 3.44 5.61 -6.57
N LEU A 190 4.19 5.77 -7.67
CA LEU A 190 5.64 5.51 -7.71
C LEU A 190 6.40 6.73 -8.24
N GLY A 191 7.52 7.06 -7.60
CA GLY A 191 8.47 8.06 -8.08
C GLY A 191 9.09 8.89 -6.95
N PRO A 192 9.54 10.13 -7.20
CA PRO A 192 9.57 10.83 -8.48
C PRO A 192 10.64 10.37 -9.46
N TYR A 193 11.66 9.65 -8.99
CA TYR A 193 12.81 9.24 -9.77
C TYR A 193 13.20 7.81 -9.42
N LEU A 194 13.86 7.14 -10.35
CA LEU A 194 14.61 5.94 -10.06
C LEU A 194 16.02 6.38 -9.62
N VAL A 195 16.39 6.05 -8.39
CA VAL A 195 17.76 6.19 -7.91
C VAL A 195 18.44 4.86 -8.14
N THR A 196 19.56 4.86 -8.86
CA THR A 196 20.22 3.59 -9.19
C THR A 196 20.73 2.89 -7.93
N ALA A 197 20.79 1.56 -7.94
CA ALA A 197 21.16 0.81 -6.73
C ALA A 197 22.57 1.18 -6.19
N HIS A 198 23.51 1.57 -7.04
CA HIS A 198 24.86 1.99 -6.62
C HIS A 198 24.89 3.36 -5.92
N GLU A 199 23.88 4.20 -6.13
CA GLU A 199 23.72 5.49 -5.44
C GLU A 199 23.06 5.32 -4.04
N VAL A 200 22.62 4.10 -3.70
CA VAL A 200 22.04 3.75 -2.40
C VAL A 200 22.90 2.65 -1.75
N PRO A 201 24.02 3.01 -1.08
CA PRO A 201 24.98 2.02 -0.58
C PRO A 201 24.41 1.06 0.47
N ASP A 202 23.44 1.51 1.26
CA ASP A 202 22.77 0.68 2.27
C ASP A 202 21.26 0.99 2.28
N PRO A 203 20.44 0.23 1.53
CA PRO A 203 18.99 0.45 1.48
C PRO A 203 18.28 0.13 2.80
N GLN A 204 18.96 -0.54 3.75
CA GLN A 204 18.40 -0.89 5.07
C GLN A 204 18.56 0.25 6.09
N LYS A 205 19.26 1.33 5.73
CA LYS A 205 19.51 2.50 6.59
C LYS A 205 18.97 3.79 5.98
N LEU A 206 17.72 3.73 5.51
CA LEU A 206 17.00 4.88 4.97
C LEU A 206 15.85 5.26 5.90
N ASP A 207 15.68 6.56 6.14
CA ASP A 207 14.50 7.07 6.82
C ASP A 207 13.32 7.13 5.83
N VAL A 208 12.17 6.59 6.22
CA VAL A 208 10.91 6.72 5.48
C VAL A 208 10.01 7.70 6.23
N ILE A 209 9.59 8.75 5.52
CA ILE A 209 8.81 9.84 6.11
C ILE A 209 7.61 10.13 5.22
N LEU A 210 6.46 10.30 5.88
CA LEU A 210 5.19 10.57 5.25
C LEU A 210 4.57 11.81 5.88
N GLU A 211 4.25 12.79 5.04
CA GLU A 211 3.62 14.04 5.45
C GLU A 211 2.31 14.21 4.70
N VAL A 212 1.23 14.45 5.44
CA VAL A 212 -0.12 14.67 4.90
C VAL A 212 -0.58 16.07 5.28
N HIS A 213 -0.91 16.86 4.27
CA HIS A 213 -1.31 18.26 4.43
C HIS A 213 -2.81 18.40 4.18
N GLY A 214 -3.56 18.71 5.25
CA GLY A 214 -4.98 19.05 5.17
C GLY A 214 -5.22 20.55 5.23
N GLY A 215 -6.45 20.99 4.90
CA GLY A 215 -6.87 22.40 4.84
C GLY A 215 -6.73 23.22 6.14
N SER A 216 -6.30 22.60 7.25
CA SER A 216 -6.08 23.27 8.53
C SER A 216 -4.83 22.80 9.30
N GLY A 217 -3.93 22.01 8.68
CA GLY A 217 -2.70 21.57 9.33
C GLY A 217 -1.95 20.47 8.58
N SER A 218 -0.65 20.35 8.85
CA SER A 218 0.21 19.26 8.38
C SER A 218 0.43 18.23 9.48
N THR A 219 0.14 16.97 9.22
CA THR A 219 0.53 15.85 10.09
C THR A 219 1.71 15.14 9.43
N ALA A 220 2.83 15.03 10.14
CA ALA A 220 4.01 14.29 9.70
C ALA A 220 4.21 13.12 10.66
N ALA A 221 4.31 11.91 10.12
CA ALA A 221 4.64 10.72 10.89
C ALA A 221 5.90 10.07 10.30
N PRO A 222 6.97 9.86 11.10
CA PRO A 222 8.04 8.97 10.69
C PRO A 222 7.50 7.54 10.61
N ILE A 223 7.89 6.78 9.60
CA ILE A 223 7.68 5.32 9.55
C ILE A 223 9.06 4.70 9.79
N ARG A 224 9.27 4.04 10.94
CA ARG A 224 10.55 3.37 11.25
C ARG A 224 10.48 1.85 11.12
#